data_AF-A0AAE0G5I4-F1
#
_entry.id   AF-A0AAE0G5I4-F1
#
_cell.length_a   1.000
_cell.length_b   1.000
_cell.length_c   1.000
_cell.angle_alpha   90.00
_cell.angle_beta   90.00
_cell.angle_gamma   90.00
#
_symmetry.space_group_name_H-M   'P 1'
#
loop_
_entity.id
_entity.type
_entity.pdbx_description
1 polymer ?
#
loop_
_entity_poly.entity_id
_entity_poly.type
_entity_poly.pdbx_seq_one_letter_code
_entity_poly.pdbx_strand_id
1 'polypeptide(L)'
;MVRCVAGVSSGTAEAGSALRDGVSSGTAGWSALRGDFPKCLQSGARVGFTSFPVWAAYSPVKNSPAEARAKVAAGTPSHSACAGELDIYNANCQVLRMLGADVAEAEEVTYNGLKLHQGPRVAWSPSFAVAFSQMEAKIVDAEQIHISLKSVLVLEGPDIKLESLNLDGSLVIKARSNPMARSPNWHFQHASA
;
A
#
# COMPACT_ATOMS: atom_id res chain seq x y z
N MET A 1 -3.16 73.84 13.82
CA MET A 1 -2.19 74.71 14.53
C MET A 1 -1.83 74.04 15.84
N VAL A 2 -0.54 74.07 16.21
CA VAL A 2 0.18 73.48 17.37
C VAL A 2 1.11 72.32 16.98
N ARG A 3 2.41 72.63 17.09
CA ARG A 3 3.62 71.80 16.92
C ARG A 3 3.90 70.96 18.17
N CYS A 4 4.59 69.83 17.99
CA CYS A 4 5.59 69.26 18.92
C CYS A 4 6.55 68.38 18.10
N VAL A 5 7.67 68.93 17.60
CA VAL A 5 9.07 68.85 18.11
C VAL A 5 9.66 67.44 18.05
N ALA A 6 10.62 67.30 17.14
CA ALA A 6 11.51 66.15 16.99
C ALA A 6 12.54 66.10 18.14
N GLY A 7 12.67 64.92 18.75
CA GLY A 7 13.83 64.56 19.57
C GLY A 7 14.68 63.55 18.82
N VAL A 8 15.85 63.97 18.35
CA VAL A 8 16.92 63.08 17.91
C VAL A 8 17.68 62.65 19.16
N SER A 9 17.69 61.35 19.45
CA SER A 9 18.69 60.76 20.37
C SER A 9 19.44 59.67 19.62
N SER A 10 20.72 59.96 19.38
CA SER A 10 21.75 59.03 18.95
C SER A 10 21.82 57.83 19.90
N GLY A 11 21.48 56.65 19.38
CA GLY A 11 21.63 55.37 20.07
C GLY A 11 22.17 54.36 19.07
N THR A 12 23.37 53.90 19.36
CA THR A 12 24.21 52.98 18.61
C THR A 12 23.53 51.64 18.30
N ALA A 13 23.98 51.05 17.19
CA ALA A 13 23.58 49.77 16.62
C ALA A 13 23.33 48.64 17.63
N GLU A 14 22.11 48.11 17.67
CA GLU A 14 21.80 46.72 18.02
C GLU A 14 20.55 46.25 17.24
N ALA A 15 20.69 46.09 15.93
CA ALA A 15 19.70 45.42 15.09
C ALA A 15 20.15 43.98 14.80
N GLY A 16 20.40 43.19 15.85
CA GLY A 16 21.01 41.86 15.73
C GLY A 16 20.30 40.71 16.45
N SER A 17 19.27 40.96 17.26
CA SER A 17 18.76 39.94 18.21
C SER A 17 17.29 39.52 18.03
N ALA A 18 16.49 40.16 17.17
CA ALA A 18 15.04 39.96 17.18
C ALA A 18 14.47 38.93 16.17
N LEU A 19 15.31 38.25 15.37
CA LEU A 19 14.84 37.33 14.32
C LEU A 19 14.91 35.83 14.68
N ARG A 20 15.33 35.48 15.90
CA ARG A 20 15.56 34.07 16.28
C ARG A 20 14.46 33.43 17.12
N ASP A 21 13.50 34.19 17.64
CA ASP A 21 12.58 33.71 18.68
C ASP A 21 11.22 33.18 18.18
N GLY A 22 11.09 32.95 16.86
CA GLY A 22 9.83 32.49 16.23
C GLY A 22 9.89 31.10 15.58
N VAL A 23 11.04 30.42 15.60
CA VAL A 23 11.19 29.12 14.93
C VAL A 23 11.03 28.00 15.97
N SER A 24 9.91 27.27 15.90
CA SER A 24 9.53 26.23 16.87
C SER A 24 10.43 24.99 16.86
N SER A 25 11.31 24.86 15.87
CA SER A 25 12.33 23.81 15.78
C SER A 25 13.59 24.35 15.10
N GLY A 26 14.77 23.90 15.54
CA GLY A 26 16.06 24.45 15.11
C GLY A 26 16.26 24.45 13.59
N THR A 27 16.53 25.64 13.04
CA THR A 27 16.86 25.95 11.64
C THR A 27 15.86 25.49 10.58
N ALA A 28 15.12 26.43 10.00
CA ALA A 28 14.41 26.21 8.75
C ALA A 28 15.41 25.85 7.64
N GLY A 29 15.32 24.63 7.12
CA GLY A 29 16.14 24.15 6.02
C GLY A 29 15.44 24.31 4.67
N TRP A 30 16.21 24.57 3.61
CA TRP A 30 15.70 24.55 2.25
C TRP A 30 15.36 23.11 1.84
N SER A 31 14.15 22.88 1.35
CA SER A 31 13.73 21.60 0.76
C SER A 31 13.06 21.83 -0.59
N ALA A 32 13.19 20.86 -1.48
CA ALA A 32 12.53 20.84 -2.79
C ALA A 32 11.80 19.51 -2.97
N LEU A 33 10.62 19.52 -3.60
CA LEU A 33 9.85 18.30 -3.82
C LEU A 33 10.20 17.70 -5.18
N ARG A 34 10.40 16.38 -5.25
CA ARG A 34 10.58 15.68 -6.55
C ARG A 34 9.42 15.95 -7.52
N GLY A 35 8.21 16.15 -6.97
CA GLY A 35 7.01 16.49 -7.74
C GLY A 35 7.01 17.90 -8.34
N ASP A 36 7.98 18.76 -8.01
CA ASP A 36 8.13 20.09 -8.62
C ASP A 36 8.88 20.05 -9.96
N PHE A 37 9.56 18.96 -10.29
CA PHE A 37 10.32 18.82 -11.55
C PHE A 37 9.53 19.18 -12.82
N PRO A 38 8.23 18.84 -12.96
CA PRO A 38 7.45 19.23 -14.14
C PRO A 38 7.38 20.74 -14.37
N LYS A 39 7.57 21.57 -13.34
CA LYS A 39 7.61 23.05 -13.44
C LYS A 39 8.86 23.56 -14.16
N CYS A 40 9.91 22.74 -14.22
CA CYS A 40 11.18 23.07 -14.88
C CYS A 40 11.22 22.65 -16.35
N LEU A 41 10.16 22.03 -16.89
CA LEU A 41 10.12 21.56 -18.26
C LEU A 41 9.90 22.71 -19.26
N GLN A 42 10.55 22.65 -20.41
CA GLN A 42 10.45 23.67 -21.45
C GLN A 42 9.05 23.69 -22.09
N SER A 43 8.69 24.85 -22.67
CA SER A 43 7.49 24.96 -23.50
C SER A 43 7.54 23.94 -24.65
N GLY A 44 6.51 23.11 -24.77
CA GLY A 44 6.43 22.01 -25.73
C GLY A 44 6.72 20.62 -25.14
N ALA A 45 7.18 20.52 -23.89
CA ALA A 45 7.29 19.23 -23.21
C ALA A 45 5.90 18.60 -22.98
N ARG A 46 5.82 17.28 -23.18
CA ARG A 46 4.58 16.52 -22.99
C ARG A 46 4.51 16.01 -21.55
N VAL A 47 3.56 16.54 -20.78
CA VAL A 47 3.28 16.13 -19.39
C VAL A 47 1.83 15.65 -19.32
N GLY A 48 1.62 14.51 -18.68
CA GLY A 48 0.30 13.92 -18.50
C GLY A 48 0.18 13.22 -17.15
N PHE A 49 -1.03 12.73 -16.85
CA PHE A 49 -1.33 11.95 -15.66
C PHE A 49 -2.09 10.68 -16.05
N THR A 50 -1.87 9.60 -15.30
CA THR A 50 -2.62 8.36 -15.42
C THR A 50 -3.29 8.09 -14.08
N SER A 51 -4.60 7.92 -14.10
CA SER A 51 -5.37 7.62 -12.89
C SER A 51 -5.51 6.11 -12.71
N PHE A 52 -5.30 5.63 -11.50
CA PHE A 52 -5.52 4.24 -11.10
C PHE A 52 -6.53 4.18 -9.96
N PRO A 53 -7.29 3.08 -9.83
CA PRO A 53 -8.07 2.87 -8.62
C PRO A 53 -7.14 2.72 -7.41
N VAL A 54 -7.58 3.21 -6.25
CA VAL A 54 -6.75 3.28 -5.03
C VAL A 54 -6.18 1.91 -4.65
N TRP A 55 -7.00 0.86 -4.71
CA TRP A 55 -6.61 -0.50 -4.34
C TRP A 55 -5.42 -1.04 -5.14
N ALA A 56 -5.22 -0.56 -6.39
CA ALA A 56 -4.17 -1.05 -7.26
C ALA A 56 -2.85 -0.27 -7.14
N ALA A 57 -2.88 0.95 -6.59
CA ALA A 57 -1.77 1.89 -6.75
C ALA A 57 -1.39 2.68 -5.50
N TYR A 58 -2.21 2.71 -4.44
CA TYR A 58 -1.98 3.59 -3.31
C TYR A 58 -2.33 2.95 -1.97
N SER A 59 -1.31 2.37 -1.33
CA SER A 59 -1.39 1.83 0.04
C SER A 59 -0.17 2.24 0.88
N PRO A 60 -0.05 3.52 1.28
CA PRO A 60 1.06 3.96 2.09
C PRO A 60 0.87 3.57 3.56
N VAL A 61 1.98 3.20 4.21
CA VAL A 61 2.08 3.04 5.67
C VAL A 61 2.88 4.22 6.20
N LYS A 62 2.19 5.23 6.71
CA LYS A 62 2.82 6.52 7.09
C LYS A 62 2.34 7.12 8.40
N ASN A 63 1.26 6.59 8.99
CA ASN A 63 0.72 7.12 10.23
C ASN A 63 0.90 6.13 11.37
N SER A 64 1.22 6.64 12.55
CA SER A 64 1.18 5.86 13.79
C SER A 64 -0.25 5.42 14.13
N PRO A 65 -0.45 4.42 15.01
CA PRO A 65 -1.80 4.00 15.42
C PRO A 65 -2.67 5.13 15.99
N ALA A 66 -2.08 6.08 16.72
CA ALA A 66 -2.82 7.21 17.29
C ALA A 66 -3.28 8.20 16.21
N GLU A 67 -2.39 8.56 15.28
CA GLU A 67 -2.72 9.44 14.16
C GLU A 67 -3.70 8.79 13.18
N ALA A 68 -3.55 7.49 12.94
CA ALA A 68 -4.45 6.72 12.10
C ALA A 68 -5.90 6.79 12.63
N ARG A 69 -6.09 6.65 13.96
CA ARG A 69 -7.41 6.81 14.58
C ARG A 69 -7.96 8.22 14.42
N ALA A 70 -7.13 9.24 14.67
CA ALA A 70 -7.53 10.63 14.51
C ALA A 70 -7.94 10.94 13.05
N LYS A 71 -7.21 10.41 12.07
CA LYS A 71 -7.53 10.55 10.64
C LYS A 71 -8.83 9.87 10.26
N VAL A 72 -9.07 8.64 10.72
CA VAL A 72 -10.33 7.93 10.47
C VAL A 72 -11.50 8.67 11.11
N ALA A 73 -11.35 9.17 12.34
CA ALA A 73 -12.37 9.99 13.00
C ALA A 73 -12.68 11.29 12.23
N ALA A 74 -11.70 11.83 11.51
CA ALA A 74 -11.85 12.98 10.61
C ALA A 74 -12.28 12.60 9.18
N GLY A 75 -12.70 11.35 8.93
CA GLY A 75 -13.15 10.88 7.60
C GLY A 75 -12.04 10.68 6.57
N THR A 76 -10.78 10.61 7.00
CA THR A 76 -9.61 10.39 6.14
C THR A 76 -9.09 8.96 6.26
N PRO A 77 -8.57 8.34 5.18
CA PRO A 77 -7.98 7.00 5.27
C PRO A 77 -6.87 6.89 6.32
N SER A 78 -6.83 5.74 7.01
CA SER A 78 -5.95 5.53 8.16
C SER A 78 -4.46 5.52 7.79
N HIS A 79 -4.09 4.96 6.63
CA HIS A 79 -2.70 4.73 6.17
C HIS A 79 -1.77 4.21 7.29
N SER A 80 -2.32 3.32 8.11
CA SER A 80 -1.63 2.60 9.17
C SER A 80 -0.97 1.33 8.62
N ALA A 81 -0.07 0.72 9.40
CA ALA A 81 0.56 -0.55 9.02
C ALA A 81 -0.46 -1.67 8.80
N CYS A 82 -1.47 -1.76 9.66
CA CYS A 82 -2.53 -2.76 9.54
C CYS A 82 -3.35 -2.57 8.26
N ALA A 83 -3.69 -1.32 7.91
CA ALA A 83 -4.38 -1.04 6.63
C ALA A 83 -3.51 -1.44 5.44
N GLY A 84 -2.21 -1.11 5.46
CA GLY A 84 -1.31 -1.45 4.38
C GLY A 84 -1.17 -2.95 4.14
N GLU A 85 -1.11 -3.75 5.21
CA GLU A 85 -1.08 -5.20 5.12
C GLU A 85 -2.37 -5.76 4.47
N LEU A 86 -3.54 -5.29 4.93
CA LEU A 86 -4.83 -5.73 4.40
C LEU A 86 -5.03 -5.31 2.94
N ASP A 87 -4.57 -4.13 2.55
CA ASP A 87 -4.63 -3.66 1.16
C ASP A 87 -3.90 -4.62 0.21
N ILE A 88 -2.74 -5.16 0.61
CA ILE A 88 -2.01 -6.16 -0.20
C ILE A 88 -2.79 -7.46 -0.32
N TYR A 89 -3.32 -7.99 0.78
CA TYR A 89 -4.14 -9.22 0.71
C TYR A 89 -5.38 -9.02 -0.16
N ASN A 90 -6.08 -7.90 0.01
CA ASN A 90 -7.27 -7.59 -0.76
C ASN A 90 -6.97 -7.34 -2.24
N ALA A 91 -5.84 -6.69 -2.57
CA ALA A 91 -5.40 -6.53 -3.96
C ALA A 91 -5.10 -7.89 -4.62
N ASN A 92 -4.45 -8.80 -3.90
CA ASN A 92 -4.18 -10.15 -4.39
C ASN A 92 -5.46 -10.95 -4.62
N CYS A 93 -6.41 -10.87 -3.68
CA CYS A 93 -7.75 -11.44 -3.86
C CYS A 93 -8.47 -10.83 -5.07
N GLN A 94 -8.37 -9.52 -5.28
CA GLN A 94 -8.97 -8.83 -6.41
C GLN A 94 -8.39 -9.32 -7.75
N VAL A 95 -7.08 -9.55 -7.82
CA VAL A 95 -6.43 -10.14 -9.01
C VAL A 95 -6.99 -11.52 -9.32
N LEU A 96 -7.18 -12.38 -8.31
CA LEU A 96 -7.77 -13.70 -8.51
C LEU A 96 -9.23 -13.61 -8.99
N ARG A 97 -10.03 -12.71 -8.43
CA ARG A 97 -11.42 -12.46 -8.89
C ARG A 97 -11.46 -11.95 -10.33
N MET A 98 -10.53 -11.08 -10.72
CA MET A 98 -10.41 -10.60 -12.10
C MET A 98 -10.12 -11.73 -13.11
N LEU A 99 -9.52 -12.83 -12.66
CA LEU A 99 -9.29 -14.03 -13.48
C LEU A 99 -10.49 -14.98 -13.50
N GLY A 100 -11.52 -14.74 -12.69
CA GLY A 100 -12.73 -15.57 -12.60
C GLY A 100 -12.77 -16.51 -11.39
N ALA A 101 -11.82 -16.41 -10.45
CA ALA A 101 -11.86 -17.21 -9.23
C ALA A 101 -12.92 -16.72 -8.24
N ASP A 102 -13.52 -17.66 -7.50
CA ASP A 102 -14.46 -17.40 -6.43
C ASP A 102 -13.70 -17.18 -5.11
N VAL A 103 -13.42 -15.93 -4.80
CA VAL A 103 -12.70 -15.53 -3.58
C VAL A 103 -13.63 -14.73 -2.69
N ALA A 104 -13.88 -15.20 -1.47
CA ALA A 104 -14.80 -14.57 -0.53
C ALA A 104 -14.51 -13.07 -0.35
N GLU A 105 -15.58 -12.25 -0.33
CA GLU A 105 -15.49 -10.79 -0.18
C GLU A 105 -14.97 -10.36 1.18
N ALA A 106 -14.30 -9.21 1.22
CA ALA A 106 -13.73 -8.69 2.45
C ALA A 106 -14.82 -8.20 3.43
N GLU A 107 -14.69 -8.55 4.71
CA GLU A 107 -15.61 -8.12 5.77
C GLU A 107 -15.02 -7.02 6.65
N GLU A 108 -15.89 -6.21 7.28
CA GLU A 108 -15.45 -5.22 8.25
C GLU A 108 -14.89 -5.90 9.50
N VAL A 109 -13.65 -5.58 9.84
CA VAL A 109 -12.94 -6.03 11.04
C VAL A 109 -12.42 -4.84 11.82
N THR A 110 -12.30 -4.98 13.14
CA THR A 110 -11.77 -3.92 14.00
C THR A 110 -10.41 -4.30 14.58
N TYR A 111 -9.39 -3.49 14.28
CA TYR A 111 -8.05 -3.61 14.84
C TYR A 111 -7.65 -2.32 15.54
N ASN A 112 -7.30 -2.36 16.82
CA ASN A 112 -6.88 -1.19 17.60
C ASN A 112 -7.85 0.01 17.51
N GLY A 113 -9.16 -0.27 17.40
CA GLY A 113 -10.22 0.71 17.24
C GLY A 113 -10.39 1.25 15.81
N LEU A 114 -9.66 0.72 14.83
CA LEU A 114 -9.81 1.04 13.41
C LEU A 114 -10.72 0.00 12.75
N LYS A 115 -11.80 0.46 12.12
CA LYS A 115 -12.61 -0.35 11.22
C LYS A 115 -11.90 -0.45 9.87
N LEU A 116 -11.60 -1.68 9.44
CA LEU A 116 -10.87 -2.00 8.22
C LEU A 116 -11.60 -3.14 7.49
N HIS A 117 -11.26 -3.41 6.23
CA HIS A 117 -11.83 -4.52 5.48
C HIS A 117 -10.81 -5.63 5.28
N GLN A 118 -11.17 -6.86 5.64
CA GLN A 118 -10.29 -8.01 5.54
C GLN A 118 -10.95 -9.15 4.77
N GLY A 119 -10.34 -9.49 3.63
CA GLY A 119 -10.59 -10.74 2.92
C GLY A 119 -9.65 -11.87 3.34
N PRO A 120 -9.60 -12.96 2.55
CA PRO A 120 -8.63 -14.03 2.72
C PRO A 120 -7.18 -13.52 2.66
N ARG A 121 -6.25 -14.20 3.34
CA ARG A 121 -4.84 -13.80 3.39
C ARG A 121 -4.11 -14.47 2.24
N VAL A 122 -4.23 -13.87 1.06
CA VAL A 122 -3.58 -14.33 -0.16
C VAL A 122 -2.29 -13.54 -0.36
N ALA A 123 -1.17 -14.24 -0.43
CA ALA A 123 0.13 -13.66 -0.74
C ALA A 123 0.94 -14.58 -1.66
N TRP A 124 1.80 -14.00 -2.49
CA TRP A 124 2.74 -14.77 -3.28
C TRP A 124 4.07 -14.05 -3.42
N SER A 125 5.12 -14.84 -3.61
CA SER A 125 6.46 -14.35 -3.89
C SER A 125 6.55 -13.78 -5.31
N PRO A 126 7.42 -12.79 -5.57
CA PRO A 126 7.78 -12.40 -6.94
C PRO A 126 8.28 -13.57 -7.81
N SER A 127 8.78 -14.66 -7.22
CA SER A 127 9.15 -15.87 -7.97
C SER A 127 7.95 -16.60 -8.56
N PHE A 128 6.75 -16.39 -8.01
CA PHE A 128 5.51 -16.92 -8.56
C PHE A 128 5.02 -16.05 -9.72
N ALA A 129 4.75 -14.77 -9.48
CA ALA A 129 4.32 -13.82 -10.50
C ALA A 129 4.55 -12.37 -10.07
N VAL A 130 4.89 -11.51 -11.02
CA VAL A 130 5.03 -10.04 -10.86
C VAL A 130 4.11 -9.25 -11.79
N ALA A 131 3.53 -9.90 -12.80
CA ALA A 131 2.64 -9.28 -13.78
C ALA A 131 1.33 -10.05 -13.92
N PHE A 132 0.26 -9.36 -14.32
CA PHE A 132 -1.05 -9.97 -14.53
C PHE A 132 -1.02 -11.11 -15.56
N SER A 133 -0.27 -10.95 -16.66
CA SER A 133 -0.12 -11.99 -17.68
C SER A 133 0.56 -13.27 -17.17
N GLN A 134 1.41 -13.17 -16.15
CA GLN A 134 1.98 -14.34 -15.48
C GLN A 134 0.95 -15.03 -14.58
N MET A 135 0.06 -14.25 -13.95
CA MET A 135 -1.07 -14.81 -13.21
C MET A 135 -2.01 -15.56 -14.16
N GLU A 136 -2.39 -14.97 -15.30
CA GLU A 136 -3.20 -15.64 -16.34
C GLU A 136 -2.59 -16.96 -16.80
N ALA A 137 -1.27 -17.03 -16.99
CA ALA A 137 -0.60 -18.25 -17.41
C ALA A 137 -0.50 -19.34 -16.32
N LYS A 138 -0.68 -18.97 -15.04
CA LYS A 138 -0.49 -19.84 -13.87
C LYS A 138 -1.81 -20.28 -13.24
N ILE A 139 -2.86 -19.51 -13.42
CA ILE A 139 -4.22 -19.84 -13.03
C ILE A 139 -4.90 -20.46 -14.25
N VAL A 140 -4.94 -21.80 -14.31
CA VAL A 140 -5.38 -22.53 -15.50
C VAL A 140 -6.90 -22.55 -15.62
N ASP A 141 -7.59 -22.97 -14.55
CA ASP A 141 -9.06 -23.02 -14.49
C ASP A 141 -9.57 -22.20 -13.31
N ALA A 142 -9.59 -20.88 -13.47
CA ALA A 142 -9.93 -19.95 -12.38
C ALA A 142 -11.29 -20.25 -11.73
N GLU A 143 -12.29 -20.68 -12.51
CA GLU A 143 -13.62 -21.05 -12.01
C GLU A 143 -13.60 -22.24 -11.02
N GLN A 144 -12.54 -23.05 -11.01
CA GLN A 144 -12.33 -24.14 -10.07
C GLN A 144 -11.54 -23.73 -8.82
N ILE A 145 -11.30 -22.41 -8.64
CA ILE A 145 -10.63 -21.84 -7.48
C ILE A 145 -11.67 -21.18 -6.59
N HIS A 146 -11.88 -21.78 -5.42
CA HIS A 146 -12.73 -21.30 -4.34
C HIS A 146 -11.88 -21.05 -3.09
N ILE A 147 -11.94 -19.84 -2.53
CA ILE A 147 -11.18 -19.46 -1.32
C ILE A 147 -12.13 -18.83 -0.29
N SER A 148 -12.29 -19.52 0.85
CA SER A 148 -13.14 -19.06 1.95
C SER A 148 -12.56 -17.83 2.67
N LEU A 149 -13.41 -17.03 3.31
CA LEU A 149 -13.03 -15.76 3.94
C LEU A 149 -11.85 -15.86 4.92
N LYS A 150 -11.82 -16.91 5.73
CA LYS A 150 -10.80 -17.08 6.78
C LYS A 150 -9.50 -17.71 6.26
N SER A 151 -9.46 -18.06 4.98
CA SER A 151 -8.36 -18.83 4.42
C SER A 151 -7.05 -18.05 4.29
N VAL A 152 -5.96 -18.81 4.23
CA VAL A 152 -4.60 -18.31 4.01
C VAL A 152 -4.00 -19.08 2.83
N LEU A 153 -3.57 -18.37 1.79
CA LEU A 153 -2.88 -18.95 0.64
C LEU A 153 -1.53 -18.26 0.45
N VAL A 154 -0.45 -19.04 0.50
CA VAL A 154 0.90 -18.54 0.21
C VAL A 154 1.52 -19.34 -0.94
N LEU A 155 1.91 -18.66 -2.01
CA LEU A 155 2.54 -19.27 -3.19
C LEU A 155 3.98 -18.81 -3.36
N GLU A 156 4.91 -19.76 -3.42
CA GLU A 156 6.34 -19.48 -3.56
C GLU A 156 6.98 -20.44 -4.56
N GLY A 157 7.27 -19.97 -5.78
CA GLY A 157 8.02 -20.73 -6.77
C GLY A 157 7.58 -20.52 -8.22
N PRO A 158 8.52 -20.62 -9.18
CA PRO A 158 8.26 -20.32 -10.60
C PRO A 158 7.43 -21.37 -11.33
N ASP A 159 7.41 -22.61 -10.85
CA ASP A 159 6.74 -23.72 -11.55
C ASP A 159 5.34 -24.04 -11.00
N ILE A 160 4.87 -23.27 -10.01
CA ILE A 160 3.51 -23.44 -9.48
C ILE A 160 2.49 -23.04 -10.55
N LYS A 161 1.53 -23.94 -10.78
CA LYS A 161 0.27 -23.70 -11.50
C LYS A 161 -0.89 -24.12 -10.60
N LEU A 162 -1.96 -23.33 -10.61
CA LEU A 162 -3.20 -23.64 -9.93
C LEU A 162 -4.23 -24.04 -10.99
N GLU A 163 -4.57 -25.32 -11.01
CA GLU A 163 -5.61 -25.88 -11.88
C GLU A 163 -6.96 -25.82 -11.17
N SER A 164 -7.06 -26.44 -9.99
CA SER A 164 -8.25 -26.41 -9.14
C SER A 164 -7.85 -26.26 -7.67
N LEU A 165 -8.60 -25.49 -6.89
CA LEU A 165 -8.36 -25.30 -5.46
C LEU A 165 -9.67 -25.00 -4.75
N ASN A 166 -10.08 -25.83 -3.79
CA ASN A 166 -11.10 -25.46 -2.81
C ASN A 166 -10.44 -25.30 -1.45
N LEU A 167 -10.27 -24.06 -1.00
CA LEU A 167 -9.52 -23.71 0.19
C LEU A 167 -10.46 -23.17 1.28
N ASP A 168 -10.59 -23.94 2.36
CA ASP A 168 -11.15 -23.50 3.63
C ASP A 168 -10.16 -23.81 4.77
N GLY A 169 -9.26 -22.87 5.03
CA GLY A 169 -8.16 -23.05 5.97
C GLY A 169 -6.84 -22.48 5.43
N SER A 170 -5.72 -23.10 5.78
CA SER A 170 -4.39 -22.56 5.45
C SER A 170 -3.62 -23.49 4.52
N LEU A 171 -3.10 -22.95 3.42
CA LEU A 171 -2.26 -23.67 2.46
C LEU A 171 -1.04 -22.83 2.07
N VAL A 172 0.13 -23.47 2.15
CA VAL A 172 1.41 -22.89 1.72
C VAL A 172 2.02 -23.83 0.70
N ILE A 173 2.19 -23.35 -0.54
CA ILE A 173 2.82 -24.11 -1.62
C ILE A 173 4.19 -23.50 -1.89
N LYS A 174 5.25 -24.29 -1.65
CA LYS A 174 6.62 -23.92 -1.96
C LYS A 174 7.19 -24.88 -3.00
N ALA A 175 7.35 -24.42 -4.23
CA ALA A 175 8.04 -25.16 -5.28
C ALA A 175 9.49 -24.68 -5.36
N ARG A 176 10.44 -25.60 -5.21
CA ARG A 176 11.85 -25.32 -5.50
C ARG A 176 12.09 -25.53 -6.98
N SER A 177 12.90 -24.67 -7.60
CA SER A 177 13.47 -25.00 -8.90
C SER A 177 14.38 -26.21 -8.73
N ASN A 178 13.94 -27.38 -9.18
CA ASN A 178 14.84 -28.51 -9.35
C ASN A 178 15.10 -28.62 -10.86
N PRO A 179 16.31 -28.29 -11.36
CA PRO A 179 16.62 -28.46 -12.78
C PRO A 179 16.56 -29.91 -13.26
N MET A 180 16.35 -30.89 -12.36
CA MET A 180 16.39 -32.33 -12.67
C MET A 180 15.13 -33.12 -12.26
N ALA A 181 14.06 -32.49 -11.77
CA ALA A 181 12.83 -33.22 -11.40
C ALA A 181 11.58 -32.51 -11.93
N ARG A 182 10.90 -33.15 -12.90
CA ARG A 182 9.49 -32.88 -13.16
C ARG A 182 8.70 -33.44 -11.98
N SER A 183 8.16 -32.55 -11.14
CA SER A 183 7.24 -32.97 -10.10
C SER A 183 5.95 -33.49 -10.73
N PRO A 184 5.40 -34.63 -10.29
CA PRO A 184 4.07 -35.05 -10.69
C PRO A 184 3.00 -34.07 -10.16
N ASN A 185 1.86 -34.03 -10.84
CA ASN A 185 0.69 -33.22 -10.49
C ASN A 185 0.33 -33.41 -9.00
N TRP A 186 0.36 -32.33 -8.23
CA TRP A 186 -0.05 -32.37 -6.83
C TRP A 186 -1.57 -32.17 -6.75
N HIS A 187 -2.29 -33.23 -6.43
CA HIS A 187 -3.69 -33.15 -6.02
C HIS A 187 -3.75 -33.04 -4.49
N PHE A 188 -4.08 -31.86 -3.97
CA PHE A 188 -4.38 -31.68 -2.55
C PHE A 188 -5.88 -31.89 -2.33
N GLN A 189 -6.25 -33.02 -1.72
CA GLN A 189 -7.58 -33.21 -1.13
C GLN A 189 -7.50 -32.89 0.35
N HIS A 190 -8.40 -32.05 0.84
CA HIS A 190 -8.49 -31.69 2.25
C HIS A 190 -8.88 -32.92 3.09
N ALA A 191 -8.20 -33.13 4.21
CA ALA A 191 -8.66 -33.98 5.30
C ALA A 191 -9.45 -33.10 6.27
N SER A 192 -10.77 -33.23 6.26
CA SER A 192 -11.66 -32.62 7.24
C SER A 192 -11.34 -33.16 8.64
N ALA A 193 -11.22 -32.26 9.62
CA ALA A 193 -11.23 -32.60 11.04
C ALA A 193 -12.67 -32.60 11.57
#